data_AF-A0A418X7L8-F1
#
_entry.id   AF-A0A418X7L8-F1
#
_cell.length_a   1.000
_cell.length_b   1.000
_cell.length_c   1.000
_cell.angle_alpha   90.00
_cell.angle_beta   90.00
_cell.angle_gamma   90.00
#
_symmetry.space_group_name_H-M   'P 1'
#
loop_
_entity.id
_entity.type
_entity.pdbx_description
1 polymer ?
#
loop_
_entity_poly.entity_id
_entity_poly.type
_entity_poly.pdbx_seq_one_letter_code
_entity_poly.pdbx_strand_id
1 'polypeptide(L)'
;MAASSITSLSSRRLKPRAHTRHSAKWTGACLYRSASGGGEKADTRAHAGFRANHHRSPLGSPRYEPIFNELSRIEIFNEKIRHLKAAIDSTTPRVQTLVEGVAGDKLDQPADATQVRQWRLQVAHCLSVDTALLYNNYMRLMIDAGLNFLARLICTICTYPQGSPRAHWVTKILRLWAQRIEIYRREYEIPPGVADDAELPPFARLVDTFDLTFRYRRIQFVMRAINRLYPRLQEPGCRTMTSSTLDALKRRLYQQLNSLRTYQGTGFLRTQTASHACAIFSRTEFKSQAGALPEPDEFVTLHNNEISAVIEQIGMECDFARFTNETDKILGSAEAQAIDSPFRRDLLISYLGFAVWDAVTFPMINMQDPHEALQLTELHEIIVDRISPDDAMTLKPCSAVVKGSGFGGFAGFFSHAARENDYLLGRLHAIDRLLNILASSVERDIPGGIDMRPFKKRAFEIVLREEAKRLPNVAGLIAELQSAVMSL
;
A
#
# COMPACT_ATOMS: atom_id res chain seq x y z
N MET A 1 19.52 23.76 -71.57
CA MET A 1 19.47 22.28 -71.61
C MET A 1 18.89 21.81 -70.27
N ALA A 2 17.56 21.76 -70.20
CA ALA A 2 16.74 20.52 -70.10
C ALA A 2 16.85 19.90 -68.68
N ALA A 3 15.95 20.18 -67.72
CA ALA A 3 14.53 19.84 -67.61
C ALA A 3 14.25 18.33 -67.53
N SER A 4 13.71 17.88 -66.39
CA SER A 4 12.59 16.92 -66.19
C SER A 4 12.72 16.23 -64.81
N SER A 5 11.70 15.88 -64.01
CA SER A 5 10.27 16.18 -63.88
C SER A 5 9.77 15.42 -62.63
N ILE A 6 9.08 16.11 -61.71
CA ILE A 6 7.72 15.82 -61.17
C ILE A 6 7.44 14.34 -60.78
N THR A 7 6.98 14.00 -59.55
CA THR A 7 5.54 14.05 -59.21
C THR A 7 5.26 14.03 -57.70
N SER A 8 4.30 14.86 -57.33
CA SER A 8 3.61 14.99 -56.05
C SER A 8 2.83 13.74 -55.59
N LEU A 9 2.80 13.47 -54.28
CA LEU A 9 1.73 12.68 -53.66
C LEU A 9 1.40 13.19 -52.24
N SER A 10 0.29 13.91 -52.16
CA SER A 10 -0.77 13.80 -51.15
C SER A 10 -0.40 13.89 -49.66
N SER A 11 -0.54 15.10 -49.11
CA SER A 11 -0.69 15.35 -47.68
C SER A 11 -2.03 14.81 -47.16
N ARG A 12 -2.08 13.59 -46.64
CA ARG A 12 -3.17 13.13 -45.75
C ARG A 12 -2.83 13.50 -44.32
N ARG A 13 -3.42 14.60 -43.83
CA ARG A 13 -3.54 14.89 -42.39
C ARG A 13 -4.32 13.77 -41.72
N LEU A 14 -3.64 12.93 -40.94
CA LEU A 14 -4.28 12.06 -39.96
C LEU A 14 -4.74 12.93 -38.79
N LYS A 15 -6.06 13.08 -38.65
CA LYS A 15 -6.71 13.67 -37.47
C LYS A 15 -6.35 12.85 -36.23
N PRO A 16 -6.00 13.46 -35.09
CA PRO A 16 -5.90 12.72 -33.84
C PRO A 16 -7.30 12.26 -33.39
N ARG A 17 -7.45 10.97 -33.11
CA ARG A 17 -8.64 10.39 -32.49
C ARG A 17 -8.82 11.02 -31.11
N ALA A 18 -9.90 11.76 -30.93
CA ALA A 18 -10.35 12.21 -29.62
C ALA A 18 -10.75 10.99 -28.79
N HIS A 19 -9.99 10.66 -27.76
CA HIS A 19 -10.47 9.82 -26.66
C HIS A 19 -11.36 10.69 -25.77
N THR A 20 -12.66 10.46 -25.85
CA THR A 20 -13.65 11.00 -24.92
C THR A 20 -13.41 10.40 -23.53
N ARG A 21 -12.61 11.10 -22.71
CA ARG A 21 -12.63 10.92 -21.25
C ARG A 21 -13.93 11.51 -20.73
N HIS A 22 -14.83 10.69 -20.21
CA HIS A 22 -15.91 11.17 -19.36
C HIS A 22 -15.33 11.57 -18.00
N SER A 23 -14.90 12.84 -17.87
CA SER A 23 -14.71 13.49 -16.58
C SER A 23 -16.09 13.95 -16.08
N ALA A 24 -16.61 13.33 -15.02
CA ALA A 24 -17.70 13.94 -14.27
C ALA A 24 -17.17 15.21 -13.60
N LYS A 25 -17.47 16.37 -14.20
CA LYS A 25 -17.17 17.68 -13.61
C LYS A 25 -18.06 17.87 -12.39
N TRP A 26 -17.48 17.82 -11.20
CA TRP A 26 -18.09 18.38 -10.00
C TRP A 26 -17.78 19.87 -9.95
N THR A 27 -18.68 20.70 -10.48
CA THR A 27 -18.64 22.16 -10.28
C THR A 27 -19.55 22.52 -9.12
N GLY A 28 -18.98 22.62 -7.91
CA GLY A 28 -19.62 23.24 -6.76
C GLY A 28 -19.00 24.61 -6.51
N ALA A 29 -19.64 25.67 -7.00
CA ALA A 29 -19.30 27.05 -6.65
C ALA A 29 -19.71 27.32 -5.19
N CYS A 30 -18.75 27.70 -4.35
CA CYS A 30 -18.98 28.08 -2.96
C CYS A 30 -19.25 29.59 -2.88
N LEU A 31 -20.49 29.98 -2.60
CA LEU A 31 -20.84 31.33 -2.12
C LEU A 31 -21.03 31.25 -0.61
N TYR A 32 -20.03 31.72 0.14
CA TYR A 32 -20.09 31.89 1.59
C TYR A 32 -20.92 33.14 1.91
N ARG A 33 -22.01 33.00 2.66
CA ARG A 33 -22.67 34.12 3.35
C ARG A 33 -22.82 33.75 4.82
N SER A 34 -22.00 34.38 5.66
CA SER A 34 -22.07 34.30 7.11
C SER A 34 -23.31 35.04 7.63
N ALA A 35 -24.10 34.41 8.50
CA ALA A 35 -25.03 35.11 9.37
C ALA A 35 -24.92 34.54 10.79
N SER A 36 -24.39 35.38 11.68
CA SER A 36 -24.37 35.27 13.13
C SER A 36 -25.77 35.43 13.73
N GLY A 37 -25.97 34.87 14.94
CA GLY A 37 -27.22 34.84 15.71
C GLY A 37 -27.82 36.22 16.05
N GLY A 38 -28.96 36.36 16.72
CA GLY A 38 -29.81 35.45 17.48
C GLY A 38 -30.60 36.31 18.49
N GLY A 39 -31.86 35.96 18.78
CA GLY A 39 -32.61 36.52 19.91
C GLY A 39 -34.09 36.77 19.67
N GLU A 40 -34.97 35.94 20.25
CA GLU A 40 -36.07 36.37 21.12
C GLU A 40 -36.79 35.17 21.76
N LYS A 41 -37.31 35.35 22.99
CA LYS A 41 -37.92 34.34 23.87
C LYS A 41 -39.45 34.50 23.98
N ALA A 42 -40.09 33.37 24.33
CA ALA A 42 -41.37 33.18 25.06
C ALA A 42 -42.68 33.55 24.31
N ASP A 43 -43.85 32.93 24.48
CA ASP A 43 -44.35 31.89 25.39
C ASP A 43 -45.66 31.27 24.81
N THR A 44 -46.15 30.22 25.48
CA THR A 44 -47.53 29.72 25.60
C THR A 44 -48.10 28.59 24.71
N ARG A 45 -48.62 27.62 25.47
CA ARG A 45 -49.32 26.36 25.20
C ARG A 45 -50.38 26.42 24.10
N ALA A 46 -50.33 25.45 23.19
CA ALA A 46 -51.50 24.90 22.52
C ALA A 46 -51.29 23.41 22.20
N HIS A 47 -52.31 22.60 22.47
CA HIS A 47 -52.34 21.15 22.27
C HIS A 47 -51.91 20.75 20.85
N ALA A 48 -50.78 20.03 20.73
CA ALA A 48 -50.34 19.43 19.48
C ALA A 48 -50.57 17.92 19.54
N GLY A 49 -51.67 17.47 18.92
CA GLY A 49 -51.97 16.06 18.75
C GLY A 49 -50.93 15.33 17.89
N PHE A 50 -50.95 14.01 17.98
CA PHE A 50 -50.04 13.03 17.35
C PHE A 50 -49.82 13.20 15.81
N ARG A 51 -50.57 14.09 15.13
CA ARG A 51 -50.40 14.44 13.71
C ARG A 51 -49.51 15.67 13.44
N ALA A 52 -49.17 16.48 14.43
CA ALA A 52 -48.38 17.71 14.23
C ALA A 52 -46.86 17.50 14.20
N ASN A 53 -46.35 16.35 14.66
CA ASN A 53 -44.91 16.03 14.67
C ASN A 53 -44.36 15.50 13.33
N HIS A 54 -45.10 15.62 12.22
CA HIS A 54 -44.67 15.11 10.91
C HIS A 54 -44.22 16.18 9.91
N HIS A 55 -44.34 17.47 10.24
CA HIS A 55 -43.89 18.53 9.35
C HIS A 55 -42.89 19.45 10.06
N ARG A 56 -41.65 19.43 9.52
CA ARG A 56 -40.44 20.17 9.92
C ARG A 56 -39.63 19.61 11.08
N SER A 57 -38.98 18.47 10.84
CA SER A 57 -37.53 18.43 11.12
C SER A 57 -36.80 18.90 9.85
N PRO A 58 -35.90 19.89 9.91
CA PRO A 58 -34.89 20.06 8.88
C PRO A 58 -33.89 18.91 9.06
N LEU A 59 -34.23 17.73 8.54
CA LEU A 59 -33.29 16.62 8.35
C LEU A 59 -32.41 16.93 7.13
N GLY A 60 -31.66 18.04 7.18
CA GLY A 60 -30.43 18.19 6.42
C GLY A 60 -29.42 17.25 7.06
N SER A 61 -29.35 16.03 6.55
CA SER A 61 -28.90 14.87 7.30
C SER A 61 -27.39 14.85 7.63
N PRO A 62 -27.00 14.58 8.89
CA PRO A 62 -25.65 14.11 9.28
C PRO A 62 -25.23 12.77 8.65
N ARG A 63 -26.03 12.18 7.75
CA ARG A 63 -25.73 10.88 7.09
C ARG A 63 -24.82 11.01 5.88
N TYR A 64 -24.73 12.18 5.25
CA TYR A 64 -23.83 12.40 4.11
C TYR A 64 -22.40 12.77 4.54
N GLU A 65 -22.24 13.41 5.69
CA GLU A 65 -20.94 13.83 6.21
C GLU A 65 -19.98 12.67 6.51
N PRO A 66 -20.39 11.52 7.09
CA PRO A 66 -19.49 10.39 7.35
C PRO A 66 -18.92 9.79 6.06
N ILE A 67 -19.79 9.52 5.07
CA ILE A 67 -19.37 8.93 3.79
C ILE A 67 -18.48 9.91 3.04
N PHE A 68 -18.86 11.20 2.98
CA PHE A 68 -18.04 12.21 2.32
C PHE A 68 -16.65 12.32 2.94
N ASN A 69 -16.54 12.30 4.27
CA ASN A 69 -15.26 12.36 4.98
C ASN A 69 -14.40 11.12 4.71
N GLU A 70 -14.98 9.92 4.67
CA GLU A 70 -14.27 8.69 4.32
C GLU A 70 -13.77 8.70 2.87
N LEU A 71 -14.62 9.08 1.92
CA LEU A 71 -14.23 9.21 0.51
C LEU A 71 -13.15 10.27 0.31
N SER A 72 -13.23 11.39 1.03
CA SER A 72 -12.21 12.44 0.98
C SER A 72 -10.86 11.94 1.50
N ARG A 73 -10.85 11.14 2.58
CA ARG A 73 -9.61 10.51 3.09
C ARG A 73 -9.01 9.53 2.08
N ILE A 74 -9.85 8.72 1.43
CA ILE A 74 -9.41 7.80 0.37
C ILE A 74 -8.81 8.56 -0.81
N GLU A 75 -9.42 9.67 -1.24
CA GLU A 75 -8.90 10.45 -2.35
C GLU A 75 -7.55 11.10 -2.03
N ILE A 76 -7.39 11.66 -0.82
CA ILE A 76 -6.11 12.20 -0.34
C ILE A 76 -5.04 11.10 -0.31
N PHE A 77 -5.39 9.90 0.18
CA PHE A 77 -4.48 8.75 0.18
C PHE A 77 -4.08 8.36 -1.26
N ASN A 78 -5.05 8.25 -2.17
CA ASN A 78 -4.80 7.91 -3.57
C ASN A 78 -3.94 8.97 -4.28
N GLU A 79 -4.11 10.24 -3.95
CA GLU A 79 -3.25 11.32 -4.45
C GLU A 79 -1.79 11.12 -4.02
N LYS A 80 -1.54 10.77 -2.75
CA LYS A 80 -0.20 10.41 -2.27
C LYS A 80 0.39 9.23 -3.05
N ILE A 81 -0.40 8.18 -3.30
CA ILE A 81 0.02 7.03 -4.11
C ILE A 81 0.39 7.47 -5.53
N ARG A 82 -0.40 8.34 -6.17
CA ARG A 82 -0.11 8.86 -7.52
C ARG A 82 1.17 9.70 -7.55
N HIS A 83 1.42 10.51 -6.53
CA HIS A 83 2.69 11.24 -6.40
C HIS A 83 3.89 10.30 -6.25
N LEU A 84 3.80 9.25 -5.44
CA LEU A 84 4.85 8.25 -5.31
C LEU A 84 5.11 7.51 -6.64
N LYS A 85 4.04 7.12 -7.37
CA LYS A 85 4.17 6.51 -8.70
C LYS A 85 4.86 7.45 -9.69
N ALA A 86 4.47 8.72 -9.74
CA ALA A 86 5.09 9.71 -10.60
C ALA A 86 6.58 9.92 -10.29
N ALA A 87 6.95 9.93 -8.99
CA ALA A 87 8.34 10.00 -8.57
C ALA A 87 9.13 8.77 -9.06
N ILE A 88 8.59 7.55 -8.90
CA ILE A 88 9.20 6.31 -9.40
C ILE A 88 9.39 6.35 -10.91
N ASP A 89 8.34 6.71 -11.66
CA ASP A 89 8.37 6.75 -13.11
C ASP A 89 9.40 7.77 -13.62
N SER A 90 9.46 8.96 -13.00
CA SER A 90 10.45 10.00 -13.35
C SER A 90 11.89 9.59 -13.03
N THR A 91 12.10 8.73 -12.03
CA THR A 91 13.44 8.26 -11.60
C THR A 91 13.91 7.05 -12.40
N THR A 92 12.99 6.29 -12.99
CA THR A 92 13.24 5.00 -13.65
C THR A 92 14.37 5.03 -14.69
N PRO A 93 14.44 6.01 -15.62
CA PRO A 93 15.52 6.03 -16.62
C PRO A 93 16.92 6.11 -15.99
N ARG A 94 17.07 6.90 -14.92
CA ARG A 94 18.35 7.04 -14.22
C ARG A 94 18.75 5.76 -13.49
N VAL A 95 17.77 5.05 -12.92
CA VAL A 95 18.00 3.75 -12.28
C VAL A 95 18.44 2.71 -13.30
N GLN A 96 17.78 2.65 -14.46
CA GLN A 96 18.18 1.77 -15.56
C GLN A 96 19.63 2.04 -15.93
N THR A 97 20.00 3.29 -16.25
CA THR A 97 21.38 3.65 -16.58
C THR A 97 22.39 3.25 -15.50
N LEU A 98 22.06 3.46 -14.22
CA LEU A 98 22.93 3.10 -13.10
C LEU A 98 23.16 1.58 -13.02
N VAL A 99 22.08 0.80 -13.02
CA VAL A 99 22.17 -0.67 -12.91
C VAL A 99 22.84 -1.28 -14.14
N GLU A 100 22.56 -0.73 -15.32
CA GLU A 100 23.20 -1.14 -16.58
C GLU A 100 24.69 -0.78 -16.60
N GLY A 101 25.10 0.35 -16.01
CA GLY A 101 26.51 0.68 -15.83
C GLY A 101 27.26 -0.31 -14.94
N VAL A 102 26.57 -0.91 -13.96
CA VAL A 102 27.16 -1.90 -13.03
C VAL A 102 27.20 -3.31 -13.63
N ALA A 103 26.09 -3.78 -14.19
CA ALA A 103 25.93 -5.18 -14.61
C ALA A 103 25.98 -5.38 -16.14
N GLY A 104 25.63 -4.37 -16.93
CA GLY A 104 25.64 -4.39 -18.39
C GLY A 104 24.85 -5.56 -19.00
N ASP A 105 25.42 -6.17 -20.03
CA ASP A 105 24.83 -7.31 -20.75
C ASP A 105 24.72 -8.58 -19.89
N LYS A 106 25.39 -8.62 -18.72
CA LYS A 106 25.28 -9.77 -17.80
C LYS A 106 23.88 -9.89 -17.21
N LEU A 107 23.09 -8.81 -17.19
CA LEU A 107 21.68 -8.85 -16.77
C LEU A 107 20.83 -9.76 -17.66
N ASP A 108 21.25 -9.95 -18.92
CA ASP A 108 20.52 -10.77 -19.88
C ASP A 108 20.84 -12.27 -19.72
N GLN A 109 21.86 -12.62 -18.92
CA GLN A 109 22.28 -13.98 -18.62
C GLN A 109 21.73 -14.48 -17.27
N PRO A 110 21.62 -15.80 -17.04
CA PRO A 110 21.30 -16.33 -15.72
C PRO A 110 22.31 -15.86 -14.68
N ALA A 111 21.82 -15.32 -13.56
CA ALA A 111 22.66 -14.89 -12.44
C ALA A 111 22.48 -15.82 -11.24
N ASP A 112 23.56 -16.03 -10.47
CA ASP A 112 23.48 -16.70 -9.17
C ASP A 112 23.36 -15.69 -8.02
N ALA A 113 23.18 -16.19 -6.79
CA ALA A 113 23.03 -15.35 -5.61
C ALA A 113 24.24 -14.46 -5.33
N THR A 114 25.45 -14.94 -5.68
CA THR A 114 26.71 -14.22 -5.44
C THR A 114 26.82 -13.02 -6.39
N GLN A 115 26.49 -13.22 -7.66
CA GLN A 115 26.48 -12.15 -8.66
C GLN A 115 25.43 -11.08 -8.32
N VAL A 116 24.22 -11.50 -7.91
CA VAL A 116 23.17 -10.56 -7.49
C VAL A 116 23.63 -9.71 -6.30
N ARG A 117 24.28 -10.32 -5.30
CA ARG A 117 24.87 -9.60 -4.16
C ARG A 117 25.94 -8.60 -4.59
N GLN A 118 26.88 -9.02 -5.44
CA GLN A 118 27.96 -8.16 -5.93
C GLN A 118 27.40 -6.92 -6.65
N TRP A 119 26.43 -7.10 -7.55
CA TRP A 119 25.79 -5.98 -8.22
C TRP A 119 25.05 -5.06 -7.24
N ARG A 120 24.36 -5.61 -6.23
CA ARG A 120 23.68 -4.81 -5.21
C ARG A 120 24.65 -3.92 -4.43
N LEU A 121 25.80 -4.47 -4.02
CA LEU A 121 26.84 -3.73 -3.30
C LEU A 121 27.52 -2.68 -4.19
N GLN A 122 27.77 -3.01 -5.46
CA GLN A 122 28.31 -2.06 -6.44
C GLN A 122 27.33 -0.91 -6.72
N VAL A 123 26.03 -1.19 -6.88
CA VAL A 123 25.00 -0.14 -7.01
C VAL A 123 24.96 0.75 -5.77
N ALA A 124 25.11 0.18 -4.56
CA ALA A 124 25.17 0.97 -3.33
C ALA A 124 26.40 1.89 -3.30
N HIS A 125 27.56 1.41 -3.76
CA HIS A 125 28.76 2.24 -3.95
C HIS A 125 28.52 3.39 -4.92
N CYS A 126 28.06 3.11 -6.14
CA CYS A 126 27.77 4.14 -7.14
C CYS A 126 26.74 5.15 -6.63
N LEU A 127 25.68 4.71 -5.96
CA LEU A 127 24.69 5.61 -5.37
C LEU A 127 25.33 6.55 -4.33
N SER A 128 26.23 6.04 -3.49
CA SER A 128 26.92 6.81 -2.45
C SER A 128 27.85 7.89 -3.01
N VAL A 129 28.48 7.63 -4.16
CA VAL A 129 29.46 8.54 -4.78
C VAL A 129 28.78 9.47 -5.79
N ASP A 130 28.05 8.92 -6.77
CA ASP A 130 27.50 9.66 -7.92
C ASP A 130 26.32 10.56 -7.54
N THR A 131 25.69 10.29 -6.38
CA THR A 131 24.58 11.08 -5.84
C THR A 131 24.75 11.41 -4.36
N ALA A 132 25.98 11.70 -3.93
CA ALA A 132 26.35 11.91 -2.53
C ALA A 132 25.36 12.81 -1.76
N LEU A 133 24.89 13.92 -2.34
CA LEU A 133 23.92 14.80 -1.67
C LEU A 133 22.59 14.09 -1.35
N LEU A 134 22.04 13.33 -2.29
CA LEU A 134 20.80 12.57 -2.09
C LEU A 134 21.05 11.41 -1.12
N TYR A 135 22.12 10.64 -1.36
CA TYR A 135 22.46 9.47 -0.55
C TYR A 135 22.75 9.82 0.90
N ASN A 136 23.46 10.91 1.18
CA ASN A 136 23.78 11.33 2.55
C ASN A 136 22.52 11.68 3.35
N ASN A 137 21.55 12.34 2.72
CA ASN A 137 20.27 12.66 3.38
C ASN A 137 19.43 11.40 3.57
N TYR A 138 19.39 10.53 2.56
CA TYR A 138 18.71 9.24 2.63
C TYR A 138 19.28 8.35 3.76
N MET A 139 20.60 8.24 3.89
CA MET A 139 21.25 7.47 4.95
C MET A 139 20.93 7.97 6.35
N ARG A 140 20.83 9.29 6.56
CA ARG A 140 20.37 9.84 7.84
C ARG A 140 18.95 9.38 8.19
N LEU A 141 18.03 9.41 7.22
CA LEU A 141 16.66 8.93 7.42
C LEU A 141 16.63 7.43 7.76
N MET A 142 17.46 6.64 7.10
CA MET A 142 17.55 5.18 7.31
C MET A 142 18.13 4.84 8.68
N ILE A 143 19.18 5.55 9.11
CA ILE A 143 19.75 5.44 10.45
C ILE A 143 18.68 5.79 11.50
N ASP A 144 17.98 6.90 11.31
CA ASP A 144 16.91 7.32 12.22
C ASP A 144 15.78 6.29 12.27
N ALA A 145 15.40 5.69 11.14
CA ALA A 145 14.39 4.64 11.06
C ALA A 145 14.82 3.39 11.86
N GLY A 146 16.08 2.95 11.72
CA GLY A 146 16.64 1.82 12.48
C GLY A 146 16.72 2.10 13.98
N LEU A 147 17.18 3.29 14.38
CA LEU A 147 17.22 3.69 15.80
C LEU A 147 15.81 3.82 16.40
N ASN A 148 14.83 4.30 15.63
CA ASN A 148 13.45 4.36 16.07
C ASN A 148 12.83 2.96 16.21
N PHE A 149 13.19 2.00 15.35
CA PHE A 149 12.81 0.59 15.53
C PHE A 149 13.37 0.04 16.84
N LEU A 150 14.66 0.23 17.10
CA LEU A 150 15.31 -0.20 18.33
C LEU A 150 14.72 0.48 19.59
N ALA A 151 14.43 1.79 19.52
CA ALA A 151 13.78 2.52 20.60
C ALA A 151 12.41 1.93 20.94
N ARG A 152 11.58 1.66 19.92
CA ARG A 152 10.26 1.03 20.11
C ARG A 152 10.36 -0.36 20.71
N LEU A 153 11.34 -1.15 20.27
CA LEU A 153 11.62 -2.49 20.80
C LEU A 153 11.96 -2.41 22.30
N ILE A 154 12.92 -1.57 22.67
CA ILE A 154 13.33 -1.36 24.08
C ILE A 154 12.17 -0.82 24.91
N CYS A 155 11.42 0.16 24.41
CA CYS A 155 10.25 0.69 25.14
C CYS A 155 9.19 -0.39 25.37
N THR A 156 8.96 -1.27 24.40
CA THR A 156 7.98 -2.35 24.54
C THR A 156 8.45 -3.38 25.57
N ILE A 157 9.73 -3.76 25.54
CA ILE A 157 10.36 -4.66 26.53
C ILE A 157 10.27 -4.07 27.94
N CYS A 158 10.56 -2.77 28.09
CA CYS A 158 10.53 -2.08 29.38
C CYS A 158 9.13 -1.60 29.79
N THR A 159 8.10 -1.88 29.00
CA THR A 159 6.71 -1.42 29.22
C THR A 159 6.59 0.12 29.38
N TYR A 160 7.33 0.87 28.58
CA TYR A 160 7.24 2.33 28.51
C TYR A 160 6.20 2.76 27.47
N PRO A 161 5.11 3.46 27.86
CA PRO A 161 4.10 3.91 26.91
C PRO A 161 4.69 4.82 25.83
N GLN A 162 4.17 4.72 24.60
CA GLN A 162 4.55 5.61 23.51
C GLN A 162 4.27 7.08 23.90
N GLY A 163 5.20 7.97 23.54
CA GLY A 163 5.11 9.40 23.90
C GLY A 163 5.42 9.73 25.37
N SER A 164 5.68 8.75 26.23
CA SER A 164 6.08 9.02 27.62
C SER A 164 7.46 9.68 27.71
N PRO A 165 7.80 10.38 28.83
CA PRO A 165 9.14 10.92 29.04
C PRO A 165 10.24 9.86 28.94
N ARG A 166 9.97 8.63 29.41
CA ARG A 166 10.90 7.50 29.29
C ARG A 166 11.10 7.06 27.85
N ALA A 167 10.05 7.01 27.04
CA ALA A 167 10.20 6.67 25.63
C ALA A 167 11.05 7.70 24.87
N HIS A 168 10.84 9.00 25.13
CA HIS A 168 11.67 10.06 24.57
C HIS A 168 13.13 9.97 25.05
N TRP A 169 13.33 9.64 26.33
CA TRP A 169 14.64 9.44 26.92
C TRP A 169 15.39 8.29 26.24
N VAL A 170 14.77 7.11 26.06
CA VAL A 170 15.37 5.98 25.32
C VAL A 170 15.79 6.39 23.91
N THR A 171 14.91 7.07 23.16
CA THR A 171 15.24 7.57 21.81
C THR A 171 16.45 8.51 21.83
N LYS A 172 16.55 9.41 22.82
CA LYS A 172 17.68 10.33 22.96
C LYS A 172 18.99 9.58 23.32
N ILE A 173 18.93 8.60 24.22
CA ILE A 173 20.05 7.72 24.58
C ILE A 173 20.60 7.02 23.33
N LEU A 174 19.75 6.41 22.52
CA LEU A 174 20.17 5.69 21.32
C LEU A 174 20.79 6.61 20.26
N ARG A 175 20.27 7.82 20.10
CA ARG A 175 20.87 8.82 19.18
C ARG A 175 22.24 9.27 19.66
N LEU A 176 22.40 9.57 20.94
CA LEU A 176 23.68 9.96 21.53
C LEU A 176 24.71 8.83 21.46
N TRP A 177 24.28 7.59 21.74
CA TRP A 177 25.10 6.40 21.54
C TRP A 177 25.58 6.29 20.08
N ALA A 178 24.66 6.38 19.12
CA ALA A 178 24.99 6.32 17.69
C ALA A 178 25.94 7.45 17.25
N GLN A 179 25.83 8.64 17.83
CA GLN A 179 26.78 9.74 17.60
C GLN A 179 28.18 9.39 18.12
N ARG A 180 28.28 8.82 19.34
CA ARG A 180 29.57 8.47 19.97
C ARG A 180 30.30 7.34 19.25
N ILE A 181 29.58 6.38 18.70
CA ILE A 181 30.16 5.32 17.87
C ILE A 181 30.26 5.70 16.38
N GLU A 182 30.20 7.01 16.07
CA GLU A 182 30.42 7.60 14.74
C GLU A 182 29.53 7.02 13.62
N ILE A 183 28.30 6.65 13.96
CA ILE A 183 27.28 6.26 12.98
C ILE A 183 26.85 7.49 12.19
N TYR A 184 26.57 8.62 12.86
CA TYR A 184 26.22 9.85 12.18
C TYR A 184 27.47 10.52 11.62
N ARG A 185 27.58 10.57 10.29
CA ARG A 185 28.74 11.12 9.57
C ARG A 185 28.34 12.31 8.70
N ARG A 186 29.34 13.11 8.33
CA ARG A 186 29.15 14.16 7.32
C ARG A 186 28.88 13.53 5.95
N GLU A 187 29.63 12.49 5.62
CA GLU A 187 29.57 11.76 4.35
C GLU A 187 29.41 10.26 4.62
N TYR A 188 28.53 9.64 3.86
CA TYR A 188 28.21 8.22 3.93
C TYR A 188 28.67 7.56 2.64
N GLU A 189 29.97 7.35 2.50
CA GLU A 189 30.53 6.65 1.35
C GLU A 189 30.59 5.15 1.63
N ILE A 190 30.17 4.34 0.67
CA ILE A 190 30.43 2.90 0.66
C ILE A 190 31.77 2.70 -0.09
N PRO A 191 32.80 2.07 0.49
CA PRO A 191 34.06 1.86 -0.20
C PRO A 191 33.89 1.03 -1.49
N PRO A 192 34.74 1.26 -2.51
CA PRO A 192 34.77 0.39 -3.68
C PRO A 192 35.26 -1.02 -3.29
N GLY A 193 34.75 -2.04 -3.97
CA GLY A 193 35.24 -3.41 -3.80
C GLY A 193 34.67 -4.18 -2.61
N VAL A 194 33.71 -3.62 -1.87
CA VAL A 194 32.94 -4.36 -0.84
C VAL A 194 32.26 -5.57 -1.49
N ALA A 195 32.64 -6.77 -1.05
CA ALA A 195 32.18 -8.04 -1.64
C ALA A 195 31.12 -8.74 -0.78
N ASP A 196 31.08 -8.44 0.52
CA ASP A 196 30.12 -8.99 1.46
C ASP A 196 29.49 -7.90 2.35
N ASP A 197 28.26 -8.11 2.79
CA ASP A 197 27.55 -7.17 3.68
C ASP A 197 28.27 -6.97 5.02
N ALA A 198 29.05 -7.96 5.49
CA ALA A 198 29.87 -7.84 6.69
C ALA A 198 30.99 -6.78 6.56
N GLU A 199 31.45 -6.49 5.34
CA GLU A 199 32.48 -5.51 5.03
C GLU A 199 31.93 -4.07 4.92
N LEU A 200 30.61 -3.91 4.93
CA LEU A 200 29.97 -2.59 4.86
C LEU A 200 30.43 -1.68 6.02
N PRO A 201 30.52 -0.37 5.82
CA PRO A 201 30.82 0.58 6.90
C PRO A 201 29.84 0.49 8.08
N PRO A 202 30.24 0.92 9.29
CA PRO A 202 29.40 0.81 10.50
C PRO A 202 27.98 1.37 10.35
N PHE A 203 27.82 2.51 9.67
CA PHE A 203 26.51 3.12 9.44
C PHE A 203 25.59 2.23 8.57
N ALA A 204 26.15 1.62 7.54
CA ALA A 204 25.41 0.75 6.62
C ALA A 204 25.07 -0.57 7.29
N ARG A 205 25.97 -1.12 8.11
CA ARG A 205 25.68 -2.29 8.95
C ARG A 205 24.59 -2.03 9.97
N LEU A 206 24.51 -0.83 10.57
CA LEU A 206 23.41 -0.48 11.47
C LEU A 206 22.06 -0.54 10.74
N VAL A 207 21.98 0.08 9.55
CA VAL A 207 20.77 0.05 8.71
C VAL A 207 20.44 -1.38 8.31
N ASP A 208 21.43 -2.16 7.89
CA ASP A 208 21.23 -3.56 7.54
C ASP A 208 20.80 -4.38 8.77
N THR A 209 21.25 -4.06 9.98
CA THR A 209 20.88 -4.79 11.20
C THR A 209 19.47 -4.46 11.69
N PHE A 210 19.02 -3.20 11.55
CA PHE A 210 17.82 -2.71 12.24
C PHE A 210 16.70 -2.18 11.35
N ASP A 211 16.93 -1.92 10.07
CA ASP A 211 15.86 -1.42 9.20
C ASP A 211 15.00 -2.57 8.64
N LEU A 212 14.00 -2.94 9.44
CA LEU A 212 12.93 -3.86 9.06
C LEU A 212 12.08 -3.29 7.90
N THR A 213 11.83 -1.99 7.92
CA THR A 213 10.89 -1.35 6.99
C THR A 213 11.45 -1.29 5.58
N PHE A 214 12.75 -1.04 5.41
CA PHE A 214 13.44 -1.09 4.12
C PHE A 214 13.25 -2.43 3.43
N ARG A 215 13.34 -3.53 4.17
CA ARG A 215 13.16 -4.89 3.65
C ARG A 215 11.74 -5.13 3.18
N TYR A 216 10.76 -4.66 3.97
CA TYR A 216 9.36 -4.71 3.56
C TYR A 216 9.14 -3.94 2.25
N ARG A 217 9.64 -2.70 2.17
CA ARG A 217 9.53 -1.87 0.96
C ARG A 217 10.18 -2.52 -0.26
N ARG A 218 11.41 -3.03 -0.10
CA ARG A 218 12.14 -3.68 -1.19
C ARG A 218 11.42 -4.92 -1.71
N ILE A 219 10.97 -5.81 -0.82
CA ILE A 219 10.27 -7.03 -1.21
C ILE A 219 8.93 -6.68 -1.89
N GLN A 220 8.17 -5.72 -1.36
CA GLN A 220 6.93 -5.26 -2.00
C GLN A 220 7.18 -4.66 -3.39
N PHE A 221 8.27 -3.89 -3.55
CA PHE A 221 8.66 -3.31 -4.83
C PHE A 221 9.00 -4.40 -5.87
N VAL A 222 9.76 -5.42 -5.47
CA VAL A 222 10.04 -6.59 -6.33
C VAL A 222 8.76 -7.37 -6.63
N MET A 223 7.88 -7.57 -5.64
CA MET A 223 6.59 -8.24 -5.85
C MET A 223 5.76 -7.51 -6.91
N ARG A 224 5.77 -6.17 -6.90
CA ARG A 224 5.13 -5.34 -7.92
C ARG A 224 5.77 -5.50 -9.29
N ALA A 225 7.10 -5.59 -9.35
CA ALA A 225 7.80 -5.88 -10.61
C ALA A 225 7.36 -7.24 -11.19
N ILE A 226 7.24 -8.28 -10.36
CA ILE A 226 6.74 -9.59 -10.80
C ILE A 226 5.26 -9.51 -11.24
N ASN A 227 4.41 -8.78 -10.50
CA ASN A 227 3.00 -8.60 -10.88
C ASN A 227 2.86 -7.94 -12.26
N ARG A 228 3.76 -7.02 -12.64
CA ARG A 228 3.80 -6.40 -13.96
C ARG A 228 4.17 -7.37 -15.09
N LEU A 229 4.70 -8.55 -14.78
CA LEU A 229 5.05 -9.57 -15.78
C LEU A 229 3.86 -10.45 -16.19
N TYR A 230 2.81 -10.59 -15.37
CA TYR A 230 1.66 -11.45 -15.70
C TYR A 230 0.94 -11.04 -17.00
N PRO A 231 0.59 -9.75 -17.22
CA PRO A 231 -0.06 -9.34 -18.46
C PRO A 231 0.86 -9.49 -19.69
N ARG A 232 2.18 -9.59 -19.46
CA ARG A 232 3.22 -9.66 -20.49
C ARG A 232 3.55 -11.09 -20.93
N LEU A 233 2.91 -12.10 -20.34
CA LEU A 233 3.09 -13.51 -20.71
C LEU A 233 2.72 -13.82 -22.18
N GLN A 234 1.98 -12.93 -22.84
CA GLN A 234 1.60 -13.05 -24.26
C GLN A 234 2.51 -12.23 -25.20
N GLU A 235 3.53 -11.54 -24.68
CA GLU A 235 4.45 -10.76 -25.51
C GLU A 235 5.37 -11.68 -26.35
N PRO A 236 5.78 -11.28 -27.57
CA PRO A 236 6.63 -12.08 -28.47
C PRO A 236 8.00 -12.53 -27.90
N GLY A 237 8.44 -11.92 -26.80
CA GLY A 237 9.67 -12.28 -26.08
C GLY A 237 9.50 -13.37 -25.02
N CYS A 238 8.27 -13.73 -24.67
CA CYS A 238 7.93 -14.75 -23.69
C CYS A 238 7.88 -16.12 -24.37
N ARG A 239 8.84 -16.99 -24.08
CA ARG A 239 8.99 -18.32 -24.69
C ARG A 239 8.80 -19.43 -23.69
N THR A 240 9.37 -19.28 -22.50
CA THR A 240 9.42 -20.33 -21.47
C THR A 240 8.78 -19.89 -20.16
N MET A 241 8.69 -18.59 -19.90
CA MET A 241 8.05 -18.04 -18.72
C MET A 241 6.54 -18.32 -18.73
N THR A 242 6.02 -18.82 -17.62
CA THR A 242 4.59 -19.10 -17.43
C THR A 242 4.07 -18.44 -16.16
N SER A 243 2.75 -18.42 -15.95
CA SER A 243 2.17 -17.96 -14.68
C SER A 243 2.69 -18.75 -13.47
N SER A 244 2.91 -20.07 -13.63
CA SER A 244 3.44 -20.91 -12.54
C SER A 244 4.90 -20.57 -12.19
N THR A 245 5.71 -20.16 -13.18
CA THR A 245 7.06 -19.63 -12.94
C THR A 245 7.02 -18.38 -12.05
N LEU A 246 6.13 -17.43 -12.38
CA LEU A 246 5.96 -16.19 -11.60
C LEU A 246 5.35 -16.47 -10.21
N ASP A 247 4.39 -17.38 -10.13
CA ASP A 247 3.75 -17.79 -8.87
C ASP A 247 4.75 -18.43 -7.90
N ALA A 248 5.67 -19.27 -8.41
CA ALA A 248 6.71 -19.89 -7.60
C ALA A 248 7.63 -18.84 -6.97
N LEU A 249 8.07 -17.85 -7.76
CA LEU A 249 8.92 -16.77 -7.27
C LEU A 249 8.18 -15.89 -6.25
N LYS A 250 6.93 -15.48 -6.56
CA LYS A 250 6.08 -14.72 -5.64
C LYS A 250 5.84 -15.44 -4.33
N ARG A 251 5.61 -16.76 -4.37
CA ARG A 251 5.39 -17.56 -3.16
C ARG A 251 6.58 -17.47 -2.21
N ARG A 252 7.82 -17.55 -2.73
CA ARG A 252 9.04 -17.43 -1.92
C ARG A 252 9.19 -16.03 -1.31
N LEU A 253 8.91 -14.97 -2.08
CA LEU A 253 8.92 -13.60 -1.56
C LEU A 253 7.81 -13.34 -0.52
N TYR A 254 6.62 -13.91 -0.71
CA TYR A 254 5.54 -13.84 0.29
C TYR A 254 5.90 -14.56 1.58
N GLN A 255 6.57 -15.72 1.50
CA GLN A 255 7.07 -16.42 2.69
C GLN A 255 8.08 -15.58 3.47
N GLN A 256 8.99 -14.88 2.77
CA GLN A 256 9.90 -13.93 3.39
C GLN A 256 9.16 -12.76 4.06
N LEU A 257 8.22 -12.14 3.34
CA LEU A 257 7.44 -11.02 3.86
C LEU A 257 6.61 -11.42 5.09
N ASN A 258 6.03 -12.62 5.09
CA ASN A 258 5.33 -13.16 6.25
C ASN A 258 6.28 -13.40 7.43
N SER A 259 7.48 -13.90 7.17
CA SER A 259 8.50 -14.12 8.21
C SER A 259 8.99 -12.80 8.83
N LEU A 260 9.05 -11.72 8.05
CA LEU A 260 9.37 -10.38 8.55
C LEU A 260 8.31 -9.84 9.54
N ARG A 261 7.04 -10.27 9.43
CA ARG A 261 5.97 -9.82 10.34
C ARG A 261 6.22 -10.21 11.80
N THR A 262 6.93 -11.32 12.04
CA THR A 262 7.31 -11.77 13.38
C THR A 262 8.11 -10.73 14.15
N TYR A 263 8.85 -9.86 13.45
CA TYR A 263 9.72 -8.85 14.03
C TYR A 263 9.02 -7.51 14.29
N GLN A 264 7.71 -7.42 14.04
CA GLN A 264 6.90 -6.25 14.42
C GLN A 264 6.63 -6.20 15.93
N GLY A 265 6.64 -7.36 16.60
CA GLY A 265 6.54 -7.49 18.05
C GLY A 265 7.88 -7.80 18.71
N THR A 266 7.87 -8.10 20.00
CA THR A 266 9.09 -8.44 20.77
C THR A 266 9.29 -9.95 20.97
N GLY A 267 8.36 -10.77 20.50
CA GLY A 267 8.34 -12.22 20.77
C GLY A 267 9.49 -13.01 20.14
N PHE A 268 10.24 -12.41 19.21
CA PHE A 268 11.44 -13.01 18.64
C PHE A 268 12.65 -12.92 19.58
N LEU A 269 12.63 -12.01 20.56
CA LEU A 269 13.76 -11.80 21.45
C LEU A 269 13.82 -12.87 22.55
N ARG A 270 15.03 -13.32 22.85
CA ARG A 270 15.28 -14.20 23.99
C ARG A 270 15.02 -13.44 25.29
N THR A 271 14.49 -14.15 26.28
CA THR A 271 14.20 -13.58 27.61
C THR A 271 15.44 -12.96 28.25
N GLN A 272 16.62 -13.54 28.06
CA GLN A 272 17.89 -13.01 28.57
C GLN A 272 18.23 -11.64 27.96
N THR A 273 18.13 -11.52 26.64
CA THR A 273 18.41 -10.27 25.90
C THR A 273 17.42 -9.18 26.28
N ALA A 274 16.13 -9.52 26.35
CA ALA A 274 15.09 -8.61 26.82
C ALA A 274 15.33 -8.15 28.27
N SER A 275 15.70 -9.06 29.17
CA SER A 275 15.99 -8.74 30.56
C SER A 275 17.22 -7.85 30.70
N HIS A 276 18.28 -8.11 29.92
CA HIS A 276 19.49 -7.30 29.92
C HIS A 276 19.21 -5.88 29.41
N ALA A 277 18.45 -5.74 28.32
CA ALA A 277 18.01 -4.43 27.84
C ALA A 277 17.19 -3.69 28.90
N CYS A 278 16.21 -4.37 29.50
CA CYS A 278 15.38 -3.79 30.56
C CYS A 278 16.22 -3.35 31.76
N ALA A 279 17.21 -4.14 32.18
CA ALA A 279 18.09 -3.82 33.30
C ALA A 279 18.90 -2.53 33.06
N ILE A 280 19.42 -2.32 31.84
CA ILE A 280 20.15 -1.09 31.48
C ILE A 280 19.19 0.11 31.46
N PHE A 281 18.10 0.01 30.69
CA PHE A 281 17.20 1.14 30.44
C PHE A 281 16.19 1.42 31.58
N SER A 282 16.29 0.69 32.70
CA SER A 282 15.53 0.94 33.93
C SER A 282 16.39 1.53 35.06
N ARG A 283 17.71 1.71 34.85
CA ARG A 283 18.60 2.26 35.89
C ARG A 283 18.20 3.67 36.29
N THR A 284 18.33 3.95 37.58
CA THR A 284 18.01 5.26 38.17
C THR A 284 19.17 5.85 38.97
N GLU A 285 20.41 5.48 38.63
CA GLU A 285 21.61 5.77 39.45
C GLU A 285 21.98 7.27 39.52
N PHE A 286 21.22 8.14 38.84
CA PHE A 286 21.44 9.59 38.78
C PHE A 286 20.35 10.41 39.49
N LYS A 287 19.68 9.87 40.51
CA LYS A 287 18.67 10.59 41.30
C LYS A 287 19.30 11.76 42.08
N SER A 288 19.39 12.94 41.49
CA SER A 288 19.61 14.20 42.24
C SER A 288 18.28 14.77 42.77
N GLN A 289 17.15 14.43 42.14
CA GLN A 289 15.79 14.72 42.62
C GLN A 289 14.88 13.51 42.42
N ALA A 290 14.02 13.23 43.40
CA ALA A 290 13.10 12.10 43.36
C ALA A 290 12.16 12.18 42.13
N GLY A 291 12.34 11.26 41.19
CA GLY A 291 11.48 11.12 40.01
C GLY A 291 12.04 11.68 38.70
N ALA A 292 13.19 12.37 38.71
CA ALA A 292 13.85 12.84 37.47
C ALA A 292 14.56 11.69 36.73
N LEU A 293 14.53 11.71 35.39
CA LEU A 293 15.31 10.79 34.56
C LEU A 293 16.78 11.24 34.50
N PRO A 294 17.75 10.31 34.38
CA PRO A 294 19.16 10.66 34.21
C PRO A 294 19.40 11.57 33.01
N GLU A 295 20.37 12.47 33.11
CA GLU A 295 20.80 13.24 31.93
C GLU A 295 21.33 12.29 30.85
N PRO A 296 20.78 12.32 29.62
CA PRO A 296 21.09 11.31 28.61
C PRO A 296 22.57 11.18 28.23
N ASP A 297 23.30 12.30 28.18
CA ASP A 297 24.71 12.27 27.77
C ASP A 297 25.62 11.64 28.83
N GLU A 298 25.39 11.94 30.11
CA GLU A 298 26.08 11.32 31.23
C GLU A 298 25.80 9.81 31.28
N PHE A 299 24.53 9.42 31.09
CA PHE A 299 24.12 8.02 31.07
C PHE A 299 24.83 7.24 29.96
N VAL A 300 24.85 7.77 28.73
CA VAL A 300 25.56 7.12 27.62
C VAL A 300 27.06 7.08 27.88
N THR A 301 27.65 8.11 28.50
CA THR A 301 29.07 8.10 28.88
C THR A 301 29.41 6.94 29.79
N LEU A 302 28.60 6.74 30.83
CA LEU A 302 28.84 5.70 31.83
C LEU A 302 28.58 4.30 31.28
N HIS A 303 27.54 4.13 30.47
CA HIS A 303 27.05 2.81 30.05
C HIS A 303 27.30 2.47 28.57
N ASN A 304 28.18 3.20 27.86
CA ASN A 304 28.40 3.03 26.42
C ASN A 304 28.66 1.57 26.00
N ASN A 305 29.51 0.87 26.75
CA ASN A 305 29.90 -0.51 26.43
C ASN A 305 28.73 -1.48 26.66
N GLU A 306 27.95 -1.29 27.74
CA GLU A 306 26.78 -2.11 28.05
C GLU A 306 25.67 -1.89 27.00
N ILE A 307 25.43 -0.63 26.62
CA ILE A 307 24.49 -0.25 25.55
C ILE A 307 24.94 -0.89 24.22
N SER A 308 26.22 -0.80 23.86
CA SER A 308 26.73 -1.39 22.62
C SER A 308 26.55 -2.91 22.62
N ALA A 309 26.89 -3.58 23.72
CA ALA A 309 26.76 -5.03 23.83
C ALA A 309 25.31 -5.52 23.75
N VAL A 310 24.36 -4.81 24.38
CA VAL A 310 22.95 -5.21 24.29
C VAL A 310 22.37 -4.94 22.91
N ILE A 311 22.77 -3.84 22.24
CA ILE A 311 22.34 -3.54 20.87
C ILE A 311 22.89 -4.58 19.91
N GLU A 312 24.16 -4.98 20.05
CA GLU A 312 24.74 -6.06 19.26
C GLU A 312 23.97 -7.37 19.42
N GLN A 313 23.62 -7.75 20.65
CA GLN A 313 22.81 -8.95 20.92
C GLN A 313 21.40 -8.86 20.30
N ILE A 314 20.72 -7.71 20.42
CA ILE A 314 19.44 -7.49 19.74
C ILE A 314 19.62 -7.61 18.22
N GLY A 315 20.70 -7.05 17.67
CA GLY A 315 21.02 -7.13 16.25
C GLY A 315 21.22 -8.56 15.75
N MET A 316 21.93 -9.39 16.52
CA MET A 316 22.11 -10.82 16.25
C MET A 316 20.78 -11.58 16.26
N GLU A 317 19.83 -11.21 17.14
CA GLU A 317 18.51 -11.84 17.20
C GLU A 317 17.53 -11.32 16.14
N CYS A 318 17.67 -10.08 15.69
CA CYS A 318 16.96 -9.56 14.53
C CYS A 318 17.37 -10.32 13.26
N ASP A 319 18.68 -10.48 13.04
CA ASP A 319 19.27 -11.16 11.87
C ASP A 319 18.63 -10.71 10.54
N PHE A 320 18.45 -9.40 10.39
CA PHE A 320 17.77 -8.86 9.21
C PHE A 320 18.62 -9.03 7.94
N ALA A 321 19.95 -9.04 8.07
CA ALA A 321 20.90 -9.31 7.00
C ALA A 321 20.57 -10.63 6.27
N ARG A 322 20.14 -11.66 7.01
CA ARG A 322 19.67 -12.93 6.43
C ARG A 322 18.56 -12.72 5.39
N PHE A 323 17.60 -11.83 5.63
CA PHE A 323 16.52 -11.57 4.66
C PHE A 323 17.03 -10.95 3.36
N THR A 324 18.05 -10.09 3.44
CA THR A 324 18.72 -9.58 2.23
C THR A 324 19.39 -10.72 1.47
N ASN A 325 20.16 -11.55 2.17
CA ASN A 325 20.85 -12.70 1.57
C ASN A 325 19.88 -13.71 0.96
N GLU A 326 18.76 -13.98 1.62
CA GLU A 326 17.73 -14.86 1.08
C GLU A 326 17.01 -14.24 -0.13
N THR A 327 16.83 -12.91 -0.18
CA THR A 327 16.29 -12.26 -1.38
C THR A 327 17.28 -12.37 -2.54
N ASP A 328 18.58 -12.18 -2.31
CA ASP A 328 19.64 -12.41 -3.32
C ASP A 328 19.57 -13.87 -3.84
N LYS A 329 19.40 -14.86 -2.94
CA LYS A 329 19.23 -16.28 -3.31
C LYS A 329 17.94 -16.56 -4.09
N ILE A 330 16.84 -15.90 -3.75
CA ILE A 330 15.58 -16.04 -4.47
C ILE A 330 15.74 -15.52 -5.90
N LEU A 331 16.43 -14.39 -6.10
CA LEU A 331 16.66 -13.83 -7.43
C LEU A 331 17.76 -14.52 -8.24
N GLY A 332 18.66 -15.24 -7.57
CA GLY A 332 19.63 -16.14 -8.20
C GLY A 332 19.15 -17.59 -8.37
N SER A 333 17.87 -17.87 -8.10
CA SER A 333 17.32 -19.24 -8.09
C SER A 333 16.97 -19.77 -9.48
N ALA A 334 16.75 -21.08 -9.59
CA ALA A 334 16.30 -21.71 -10.83
C ALA A 334 14.97 -21.12 -11.34
N GLU A 335 14.06 -20.75 -10.43
CA GLU A 335 12.78 -20.13 -10.76
C GLU A 335 12.97 -18.73 -11.37
N ALA A 336 13.91 -17.94 -10.84
CA ALA A 336 14.26 -16.64 -11.41
C ALA A 336 15.02 -16.79 -12.75
N GLN A 337 15.84 -17.83 -12.89
CA GLN A 337 16.55 -18.13 -14.13
C GLN A 337 15.62 -18.62 -15.25
N ALA A 338 14.49 -19.24 -14.90
CA ALA A 338 13.43 -19.64 -15.83
C ALA A 338 12.59 -18.46 -16.36
N ILE A 339 12.82 -17.23 -15.86
CA ILE A 339 12.25 -16.02 -16.45
C ILE A 339 13.04 -15.68 -17.71
N ASP A 340 12.34 -15.50 -18.83
CA ASP A 340 12.95 -15.15 -20.11
C ASP A 340 13.73 -13.82 -20.01
N SER A 341 14.89 -13.78 -20.67
CA SER A 341 15.94 -12.75 -20.53
C SER A 341 15.45 -11.29 -20.40
N PRO A 342 14.62 -10.73 -21.31
CA PRO A 342 14.20 -9.33 -21.21
C PRO A 342 13.36 -9.03 -19.96
N PHE A 343 12.56 -10.00 -19.49
CA PHE A 343 11.75 -9.84 -18.28
C PHE A 343 12.57 -10.05 -17.01
N ARG A 344 13.57 -10.95 -17.06
CA ARG A 344 14.54 -11.14 -15.98
C ARG A 344 15.36 -9.88 -15.77
N ARG A 345 15.79 -9.22 -16.87
CA ARG A 345 16.46 -7.91 -16.83
C ARG A 345 15.62 -6.88 -16.08
N ASP A 346 14.34 -6.71 -16.44
CA ASP A 346 13.43 -5.78 -15.77
C ASP A 346 13.27 -6.07 -14.27
N LEU A 347 13.20 -7.35 -13.90
CA LEU A 347 13.12 -7.79 -12.52
C LEU A 347 14.40 -7.49 -11.73
N LEU A 348 15.58 -7.77 -12.30
CA LEU A 348 16.86 -7.49 -11.68
C LEU A 348 17.09 -5.98 -11.52
N ILE A 349 16.75 -5.17 -12.52
CA ILE A 349 16.80 -3.70 -12.43
C ILE A 349 15.90 -3.22 -11.29
N SER A 350 14.69 -3.77 -11.16
CA SER A 350 13.76 -3.41 -10.08
C SER A 350 14.32 -3.71 -8.69
N TYR A 351 15.05 -4.83 -8.53
CA TYR A 351 15.66 -5.20 -7.26
C TYR A 351 16.94 -4.39 -6.94
N LEU A 352 17.89 -4.37 -7.88
CA LEU A 352 19.19 -3.74 -7.70
C LEU A 352 19.06 -2.22 -7.57
N GLY A 353 18.14 -1.63 -8.34
CA GLY A 353 17.85 -0.21 -8.34
C GLY A 353 17.00 0.29 -7.19
N PHE A 354 16.46 -0.61 -6.35
CA PHE A 354 15.49 -0.26 -5.30
C PHE A 354 15.96 0.87 -4.38
N ALA A 355 17.22 0.85 -3.94
CA ALA A 355 17.75 1.87 -3.04
C ALA A 355 17.69 3.29 -3.61
N VAL A 356 17.74 3.44 -4.94
CA VAL A 356 17.63 4.74 -5.62
C VAL A 356 16.18 5.23 -5.59
N TRP A 357 15.22 4.36 -5.90
CA TRP A 357 13.79 4.70 -5.80
C TRP A 357 13.39 4.96 -4.35
N ASP A 358 13.92 4.20 -3.39
CA ASP A 358 13.68 4.41 -1.96
C ASP A 358 14.26 5.75 -1.49
N ALA A 359 15.43 6.16 -1.98
CA ALA A 359 16.01 7.46 -1.65
C ALA A 359 15.11 8.65 -2.04
N VAL A 360 14.29 8.49 -3.09
CA VAL A 360 13.34 9.53 -3.54
C VAL A 360 11.98 9.39 -2.85
N THR A 361 11.51 8.16 -2.58
CA THR A 361 10.15 7.90 -2.07
C THR A 361 10.06 7.79 -0.55
N PHE A 362 11.08 7.25 0.10
CA PHE A 362 11.10 7.07 1.55
C PHE A 362 10.95 8.36 2.36
N PRO A 363 11.54 9.51 1.97
CA PRO A 363 11.28 10.77 2.68
C PRO A 363 9.80 11.13 2.75
N MET A 364 9.04 10.87 1.68
CA MET A 364 7.59 11.13 1.64
C MET A 364 6.79 10.14 2.50
N ILE A 365 7.22 8.88 2.50
CA ILE A 365 6.58 7.79 3.27
C ILE A 365 6.85 7.96 4.77
N ASN A 366 8.09 8.27 5.15
CA ASN A 366 8.54 8.36 6.55
C ASN A 366 7.96 9.56 7.30
N MET A 367 7.43 10.56 6.59
CA MET A 367 6.71 11.69 7.19
C MET A 367 5.24 11.38 7.53
N GLN A 368 4.71 10.24 7.10
CA GLN A 368 3.32 9.86 7.37
C GLN A 368 3.18 9.14 8.71
N ASP A 369 1.93 8.98 9.15
CA ASP A 369 1.63 8.11 10.29
C ASP A 369 2.15 6.68 10.02
N PRO A 370 2.70 5.97 11.03
CA PRO A 370 3.23 4.62 10.85
C PRO A 370 2.25 3.63 10.21
N HIS A 371 0.94 3.73 10.47
CA HIS A 371 -0.06 2.86 9.86
C HIS A 371 -0.28 3.17 8.39
N GLU A 372 -0.24 4.45 8.01
CA GLU A 372 -0.39 4.90 6.62
C GLU A 372 0.89 4.63 5.82
N ALA A 373 2.07 4.83 6.43
CA ALA A 373 3.36 4.61 5.81
C ALA A 373 3.48 3.19 5.24
N LEU A 374 3.03 2.16 5.97
CA LEU A 374 3.05 0.78 5.49
C LEU A 374 2.14 0.59 4.26
N GLN A 375 0.95 1.20 4.25
CA GLN A 375 0.01 1.08 3.13
C GLN A 375 0.53 1.79 1.87
N LEU A 376 1.20 2.93 2.02
CA LEU A 376 1.81 3.65 0.90
C LEU A 376 2.89 2.84 0.19
N THR A 377 3.55 1.91 0.88
CA THR A 377 4.58 1.05 0.29
C THR A 377 4.03 0.01 -0.68
N GLU A 378 2.73 -0.30 -0.61
CA GLU A 378 2.07 -1.19 -1.57
C GLU A 378 1.81 -0.50 -2.92
N LEU A 379 1.81 0.85 -2.93
CA LEU A 379 1.64 1.66 -4.14
C LEU A 379 0.34 1.34 -4.91
N HIS A 380 -0.68 0.86 -4.19
CA HIS A 380 -2.00 0.55 -4.71
C HIS A 380 -3.00 1.63 -4.30
N GLU A 381 -3.79 2.09 -5.27
CA GLU A 381 -4.89 3.00 -4.99
C GLU A 381 -6.07 2.20 -4.45
N ILE A 382 -6.75 2.77 -3.47
CA ILE A 382 -8.00 2.24 -2.94
C ILE A 382 -9.10 2.59 -3.93
N ILE A 383 -9.76 1.56 -4.45
CA ILE A 383 -10.88 1.72 -5.39
C ILE A 383 -12.17 1.71 -4.58
N VAL A 384 -13.09 2.62 -4.91
CA VAL A 384 -14.41 2.71 -4.30
C VAL A 384 -15.45 2.30 -5.32
N ASP A 385 -16.22 1.26 -5.01
CA ASP A 385 -17.38 0.83 -5.79
C ASP A 385 -18.68 1.17 -5.06
N ARG A 386 -19.65 1.67 -5.82
CA ARG A 386 -21.01 1.90 -5.33
C ARG A 386 -21.84 0.63 -5.53
N ILE A 387 -22.54 0.21 -4.47
CA ILE A 387 -23.59 -0.82 -4.55
C ILE A 387 -24.94 -0.12 -4.40
N SER A 388 -25.64 0.09 -5.53
CA SER A 388 -26.96 0.72 -5.58
C SER A 388 -27.90 -0.07 -6.49
N PRO A 389 -29.21 -0.10 -6.19
CA PRO A 389 -30.24 -0.55 -7.13
C PRO A 389 -30.13 0.14 -8.50
N ASP A 390 -29.78 1.42 -8.53
CA ASP A 390 -29.66 2.20 -9.78
C ASP A 390 -28.62 1.63 -10.75
N ASP A 391 -27.57 1.01 -10.18
CA ASP A 391 -26.42 0.45 -10.88
C ASP A 391 -26.62 -1.02 -11.29
N ALA A 392 -27.72 -1.65 -10.85
CA ALA A 392 -28.08 -3.03 -11.18
C ALA A 392 -28.89 -3.06 -12.48
N MET A 393 -28.18 -3.02 -13.61
CA MET A 393 -28.79 -2.82 -14.93
C MET A 393 -29.20 -4.12 -15.64
N THR A 394 -28.73 -5.29 -15.18
CA THR A 394 -28.89 -6.55 -15.93
C THR A 394 -30.35 -6.96 -16.07
N LEU A 395 -31.18 -6.72 -15.06
CA LEU A 395 -32.62 -7.07 -15.04
C LEU A 395 -33.55 -5.85 -15.18
N LYS A 396 -33.03 -4.70 -15.60
CA LYS A 396 -33.78 -3.44 -15.62
C LYS A 396 -35.01 -3.35 -16.56
N PRO A 397 -35.26 -4.22 -17.55
CA PRO A 397 -36.57 -4.21 -18.21
C PRO A 397 -37.72 -4.71 -17.31
N CYS A 398 -37.45 -5.26 -16.11
CA CYS A 398 -38.48 -5.57 -15.13
C CYS A 398 -39.00 -4.32 -14.41
N SER A 399 -40.31 -4.29 -14.13
CA SER A 399 -40.98 -3.18 -13.42
C SER A 399 -40.64 -3.09 -11.92
N ALA A 400 -39.71 -3.93 -11.46
CA ALA A 400 -39.43 -4.16 -10.05
C ALA A 400 -38.60 -3.02 -9.46
N VAL A 401 -39.22 -2.25 -8.56
CA VAL A 401 -38.59 -1.15 -7.83
C VAL A 401 -38.57 -1.49 -6.34
N VAL A 402 -37.49 -1.10 -5.66
CA VAL A 402 -37.35 -1.20 -4.20
C VAL A 402 -38.47 -0.39 -3.54
N LYS A 403 -39.34 -1.07 -2.79
CA LYS A 403 -40.55 -0.49 -2.18
C LYS A 403 -40.26 0.21 -0.86
N GLY A 404 -39.17 -0.14 -0.18
CA GLY A 404 -38.78 0.42 1.12
C GLY A 404 -38.57 1.93 1.13
N SER A 405 -38.27 2.54 -0.01
CA SER A 405 -38.15 4.01 -0.16
C SER A 405 -39.48 4.75 0.00
N GLY A 406 -40.61 4.06 -0.13
CA GLY A 406 -41.94 4.61 0.14
C GLY A 406 -42.12 5.02 1.60
N PHE A 407 -43.07 5.92 1.87
CA PHE A 407 -43.34 6.47 3.21
C PHE A 407 -42.08 7.04 3.89
N GLY A 408 -41.24 7.77 3.14
CA GLY A 408 -40.02 8.37 3.69
C GLY A 408 -38.97 7.34 4.14
N GLY A 409 -38.95 6.15 3.53
CA GLY A 409 -38.05 5.06 3.89
C GLY A 409 -38.62 4.02 4.86
N PHE A 410 -39.92 4.12 5.23
CA PHE A 410 -40.54 3.27 6.23
C PHE A 410 -41.52 2.23 5.67
N ALA A 411 -41.73 2.15 4.35
CA ALA A 411 -42.68 1.20 3.76
C ALA A 411 -42.45 -0.26 4.20
N GLY A 412 -41.18 -0.64 4.39
CA GLY A 412 -40.80 -1.96 4.88
C GLY A 412 -41.25 -2.25 6.32
N PHE A 413 -41.50 -1.25 7.17
CA PHE A 413 -42.04 -1.50 8.52
C PHE A 413 -43.52 -1.90 8.47
N PHE A 414 -44.27 -1.30 7.56
CA PHE A 414 -45.73 -1.45 7.50
C PHE A 414 -46.21 -2.57 6.58
N SER A 415 -45.34 -3.16 5.76
CA SER A 415 -45.74 -4.20 4.80
C SER A 415 -44.75 -5.36 4.76
N HIS A 416 -45.24 -6.56 5.07
CA HIS A 416 -44.48 -7.80 4.93
C HIS A 416 -44.07 -8.05 3.47
N ALA A 417 -45.00 -7.85 2.53
CA ALA A 417 -44.72 -7.97 1.10
C ALA A 417 -43.68 -6.95 0.60
N ALA A 418 -43.63 -5.75 1.20
CA ALA A 418 -42.57 -4.78 0.88
C ALA A 418 -41.19 -5.26 1.39
N ARG A 419 -41.13 -5.86 2.58
CA ARG A 419 -39.88 -6.46 3.09
C ARG A 419 -39.39 -7.60 2.20
N GLU A 420 -40.28 -8.52 1.82
CA GLU A 420 -39.93 -9.63 0.93
C GLU A 420 -39.47 -9.13 -0.45
N ASN A 421 -40.12 -8.10 -0.98
CA ASN A 421 -39.74 -7.45 -2.23
C ASN A 421 -38.33 -6.87 -2.17
N ASP A 422 -38.06 -6.04 -1.16
CA ASP A 422 -36.75 -5.40 -0.99
C ASP A 422 -35.65 -6.42 -0.71
N TYR A 423 -35.95 -7.47 0.06
CA TYR A 423 -35.03 -8.57 0.33
C TYR A 423 -34.64 -9.31 -0.96
N LEU A 424 -35.64 -9.69 -1.77
CA LEU A 424 -35.41 -10.37 -3.04
C LEU A 424 -34.58 -9.49 -4.00
N LEU A 425 -34.99 -8.23 -4.18
CA LEU A 425 -34.29 -7.30 -5.05
C LEU A 425 -32.88 -6.99 -4.54
N GLY A 426 -32.69 -6.86 -3.23
CA GLY A 426 -31.38 -6.69 -2.61
C GLY A 426 -30.42 -7.83 -2.97
N ARG A 427 -30.89 -9.08 -2.94
CA ARG A 427 -30.07 -10.24 -3.34
C ARG A 427 -29.71 -10.23 -4.81
N LEU A 428 -30.66 -9.90 -5.69
CA LEU A 428 -30.41 -9.85 -7.13
C LEU A 428 -29.49 -8.67 -7.51
N HIS A 429 -29.72 -7.48 -6.94
CA HIS A 429 -28.83 -6.33 -7.14
C HIS A 429 -27.41 -6.62 -6.63
N ALA A 430 -27.27 -7.30 -5.49
CA ALA A 430 -25.98 -7.71 -4.98
C ALA A 430 -25.26 -8.67 -5.95
N ILE A 431 -25.95 -9.65 -6.52
CA ILE A 431 -25.37 -10.54 -7.55
C ILE A 431 -24.85 -9.72 -8.73
N ASP A 432 -25.68 -8.83 -9.30
CA ASP A 432 -25.28 -8.03 -10.45
C ASP A 432 -24.03 -7.20 -10.12
N ARG A 433 -24.05 -6.53 -8.96
CA ARG A 433 -22.98 -5.61 -8.56
C ARG A 433 -21.69 -6.33 -8.20
N LEU A 434 -21.74 -7.40 -7.40
CA LEU A 434 -20.55 -8.16 -7.01
C LEU A 434 -19.87 -8.82 -8.21
N LEU A 435 -20.64 -9.37 -9.16
CA LEU A 435 -20.06 -9.94 -10.37
C LEU A 435 -19.45 -8.88 -11.29
N ASN A 436 -20.02 -7.66 -11.34
CA ASN A 436 -19.42 -6.55 -12.07
C ASN A 436 -18.12 -6.05 -11.41
N ILE A 437 -18.04 -6.01 -10.07
CA ILE A 437 -16.82 -5.66 -9.33
C ILE A 437 -15.72 -6.70 -9.58
N LEU A 438 -16.09 -7.98 -9.62
CA LEU A 438 -15.15 -9.04 -10.01
C LEU A 438 -14.69 -8.88 -11.47
N ALA A 439 -15.60 -8.55 -12.38
CA ALA A 439 -15.25 -8.29 -13.78
C ALA A 439 -14.24 -7.15 -13.92
N SER A 440 -14.51 -6.00 -13.28
CA SER A 440 -13.64 -4.82 -13.35
C SER A 440 -12.26 -5.07 -12.74
N SER A 441 -12.18 -5.99 -11.77
CA SER A 441 -10.91 -6.42 -11.17
C SER A 441 -10.08 -7.30 -12.12
N VAL A 442 -10.74 -8.14 -12.93
CA VAL A 442 -10.09 -9.12 -13.81
C VAL A 442 -9.83 -8.57 -15.23
N GLU A 443 -10.66 -7.65 -15.72
CA GLU A 443 -10.50 -7.00 -17.04
C GLU A 443 -9.15 -6.28 -17.20
N ARG A 444 -8.49 -5.91 -16.10
CA ARG A 444 -7.15 -5.31 -16.11
C ARG A 444 -6.06 -6.29 -16.52
N ASP A 445 -6.26 -7.59 -16.26
CA ASP A 445 -5.25 -8.63 -16.44
C ASP A 445 -5.58 -9.60 -17.58
N ILE A 446 -6.81 -9.59 -18.11
CA ILE A 446 -7.27 -10.46 -19.20
C ILE A 446 -7.68 -9.65 -20.43
N PRO A 447 -6.86 -9.62 -21.49
CA PRO A 447 -7.22 -9.00 -22.76
C PRO A 447 -8.49 -9.64 -23.35
N GLY A 448 -9.53 -8.82 -23.58
CA GLY A 448 -10.84 -9.27 -24.10
C GLY A 448 -11.96 -9.33 -23.07
N GLY A 449 -11.63 -9.21 -21.77
CA GLY A 449 -12.61 -9.22 -20.68
C GLY A 449 -13.27 -10.59 -20.48
N ILE A 450 -14.16 -10.67 -19.49
CA ILE A 450 -14.99 -11.86 -19.24
C ILE A 450 -16.44 -11.47 -19.44
N ASP A 451 -17.16 -12.19 -20.32
CA ASP A 451 -18.61 -12.06 -20.38
C ASP A 451 -19.23 -12.61 -19.10
N MET A 452 -19.61 -11.71 -18.19
CA MET A 452 -20.24 -12.08 -16.92
C MET A 452 -21.72 -12.42 -17.04
N ARG A 453 -22.37 -12.21 -18.20
CA ARG A 453 -23.82 -12.44 -18.34
C ARG A 453 -24.24 -13.89 -18.02
N PRO A 454 -23.53 -14.94 -18.48
CA PRO A 454 -23.91 -16.32 -18.16
C PRO A 454 -23.81 -16.62 -16.66
N PHE A 455 -22.79 -16.05 -15.99
CA PHE A 455 -22.60 -16.20 -14.54
C PHE A 455 -23.70 -15.51 -13.75
N LYS A 456 -24.09 -14.29 -14.16
CA LYS A 456 -25.21 -13.56 -13.56
C LYS A 456 -26.52 -14.30 -13.75
N LYS A 457 -26.83 -14.76 -14.97
CA LYS A 457 -28.04 -15.54 -15.27
C LYS A 457 -28.15 -16.74 -14.34
N ARG A 458 -27.10 -17.56 -14.28
CA ARG A 458 -27.06 -18.74 -13.40
C ARG A 458 -27.25 -18.38 -11.93
N ALA A 459 -26.62 -17.30 -11.45
CA ALA A 459 -26.76 -16.85 -10.06
C ALA A 459 -28.19 -16.36 -9.76
N PHE A 460 -28.82 -15.62 -10.68
CA PHE A 460 -30.22 -15.20 -10.55
C PHE A 460 -31.16 -16.39 -10.52
N GLU A 461 -30.99 -17.38 -11.41
CA GLU A 461 -31.81 -18.60 -11.43
C GLU A 461 -31.72 -19.38 -10.12
N ILE A 462 -30.53 -19.48 -9.53
CA ILE A 462 -30.31 -20.16 -8.25
C ILE A 462 -31.07 -19.43 -7.13
N VAL A 463 -30.90 -18.11 -7.02
CA VAL A 463 -31.57 -17.32 -5.97
C VAL A 463 -33.08 -17.32 -6.15
N LEU A 464 -33.59 -17.12 -7.37
CA LEU A 464 -35.04 -17.13 -7.62
C LEU A 464 -35.65 -18.49 -7.28
N ARG A 465 -34.96 -19.61 -7.55
CA ARG A 465 -35.43 -20.96 -7.20
C ARG A 465 -35.44 -21.21 -5.69
N GLU A 466 -34.44 -20.70 -4.98
CA GLU A 466 -34.36 -20.80 -3.53
C GLU A 466 -35.48 -19.97 -2.87
N GLU A 467 -35.63 -18.72 -3.30
CA GLU A 467 -36.53 -17.75 -2.68
C GLU A 467 -38.01 -17.96 -3.03
N ALA A 468 -38.31 -18.60 -4.17
CA ALA A 468 -39.68 -19.00 -4.51
C ALA A 468 -40.34 -19.86 -3.42
N LYS A 469 -39.55 -20.61 -2.65
CA LYS A 469 -40.05 -21.45 -1.55
C LYS A 469 -40.25 -20.69 -0.24
N ARG A 470 -39.68 -19.49 -0.11
CA ARG A 470 -39.56 -18.75 1.16
C ARG A 470 -40.29 -17.41 1.16
N LEU A 471 -40.57 -16.83 0.00
CA LEU A 471 -41.16 -15.50 -0.17
C LEU A 471 -42.55 -15.58 -0.82
N PRO A 472 -43.57 -16.08 -0.12
CA PRO A 472 -44.89 -16.33 -0.71
C PRO A 472 -45.62 -15.04 -1.11
N ASN A 473 -45.34 -13.90 -0.47
CA ASN A 473 -46.07 -12.66 -0.72
C ASN A 473 -45.59 -11.91 -1.97
N VAL A 474 -44.53 -12.39 -2.61
CA VAL A 474 -43.97 -11.83 -3.86
C VAL A 474 -43.87 -12.86 -4.99
N ALA A 475 -44.66 -13.93 -4.94
CA ALA A 475 -44.67 -14.98 -5.96
C ALA A 475 -44.87 -14.44 -7.39
N GLY A 476 -45.74 -13.43 -7.56
CA GLY A 476 -45.95 -12.79 -8.87
C GLY A 476 -44.70 -12.07 -9.40
N LEU A 477 -43.98 -11.38 -8.53
CA LEU A 477 -42.70 -10.74 -8.88
C LEU A 477 -41.62 -11.78 -9.22
N ILE A 478 -41.58 -12.89 -8.47
CA ILE A 478 -40.65 -13.99 -8.77
C ILE A 478 -40.90 -14.55 -10.17
N ALA A 479 -42.16 -14.75 -10.56
CA ALA A 479 -42.50 -15.21 -11.91
C ALA A 479 -42.07 -14.20 -13.00
N GLU A 480 -42.31 -12.89 -12.79
CA GLU A 480 -41.84 -11.83 -13.70
C GLU A 480 -40.31 -11.87 -13.87
N LEU A 481 -39.57 -11.96 -12.75
CA LEU A 481 -38.11 -12.00 -12.75
C LEU A 481 -37.56 -13.29 -13.38
N GLN A 482 -38.20 -14.43 -13.16
CA GLN A 482 -37.82 -15.69 -13.80
C GLN A 482 -37.93 -15.58 -15.33
N SER A 483 -39.03 -14.99 -15.84
CA SER A 483 -39.20 -14.76 -17.26
C SER A 483 -38.13 -13.84 -17.83
N ALA A 484 -37.77 -12.77 -17.12
CA ALA A 484 -36.72 -11.85 -17.56
C ALA A 484 -35.33 -12.50 -17.56
N VAL A 485 -35.02 -13.32 -16.54
CA VAL A 485 -33.76 -14.06 -16.48
C VAL A 485 -33.64 -15.07 -17.62
N MET A 486 -34.74 -15.70 -18.04
CA MET A 486 -34.71 -16.61 -19.20
C MET A 486 -34.32 -15.89 -20.50
N SER A 487 -34.64 -14.60 -20.63
CA SER A 487 -34.35 -13.78 -21.80
C SER A 487 -32.93 -13.20 -21.86
N LEU A 488 -32.15 -13.33 -20.77
CA LEU A 488 -30.70 -13.04 -20.73
C LEU A 488 -29.90 -14.09 -21.49
#